data_AF-A0AAE0BIL1-F1
#
_entry.id   AF-A0AAE0BIL1-F1
#
_cell.length_a   1.000
_cell.length_b   1.000
_cell.length_c   1.000
_cell.angle_alpha   90.00
_cell.angle_beta   90.00
_cell.angle_gamma   90.00
#
_symmetry.space_group_name_H-M   'P 1'
#
loop_
_entity.id
_entity.type
_entity.pdbx_description
1 polymer ?
#
loop_
_entity_poly.entity_id
_entity_poly.type
_entity_poly.pdbx_seq_one_letter_code
_entity_poly.pdbx_strand_id
1 'polypeptide(L)'
;MRTPHRGVLIFVHPENGYGFIDCNTTASRRVFVPASKCTAWQKGDRVSFSAIESSDGRWRVDKMHRDTFPDRTLLPPDPLFPPCKDLEASHRTFASSRLLFSFGVRRETREVVPLDLPKVQSWVPLYVPPAAEELPLALPKRKRFRQLQRFGLDLLLEASARYSVAAESFDVICYRRTLGRLVDATLDPEAGWFSSFTYPLLDKLQSMSFLIQVSEHGTLLIDEGFDYDRLQKNADSYGRQFEGQCVHQEDNETKLFQSYSVLLGPTTVAAGQSGLKRASGGHVDLPQVRILVFTPPDAITPDEEPIEIKLRLPPLTTLTEREEYCQALTGVRREVLGFGKKGAQGVWVNQIEEQSRHDMDPSVVNKYSAHLHTVLAFLQRHATVPGSTYLMRRRRDALEVSRVDDSAFCSGGMQSGVL
;
A
#
# COMPACT_ATOMS: atom_id res chain seq x y z
N MET A 1 41.52 0.38 -2.07
CA MET A 1 41.34 -0.59 -3.17
C MET A 1 40.17 -0.15 -4.03
N ARG A 2 40.18 -0.42 -5.35
CA ARG A 2 39.06 -0.11 -6.24
C ARG A 2 38.15 -1.34 -6.30
N THR A 3 37.00 -1.27 -5.64
CA THR A 3 36.01 -2.35 -5.68
C THR A 3 35.02 -2.08 -6.82
N PRO A 4 34.71 -3.07 -7.67
CA PRO A 4 33.65 -2.94 -8.66
C PRO A 4 32.27 -2.98 -7.98
N HIS A 5 31.39 -2.09 -8.40
CA HIS A 5 30.03 -1.91 -7.92
C HIS A 5 29.06 -1.83 -9.09
N ARG A 6 27.78 -2.02 -8.79
CA ARG A 6 26.67 -1.88 -9.74
C ARG A 6 25.59 -1.01 -9.15
N GLY A 7 24.94 -0.22 -9.99
CA GLY A 7 23.84 0.64 -9.56
C GLY A 7 23.06 1.26 -10.71
N VAL A 8 22.10 2.11 -10.34
CA VAL A 8 21.25 2.85 -11.28
C VAL A 8 21.46 4.33 -11.10
N LEU A 9 21.63 5.06 -12.20
CA LEU A 9 21.72 6.51 -12.18
C LEU A 9 20.36 7.11 -11.78
N ILE A 10 20.21 7.59 -10.55
CA ILE A 10 18.93 8.12 -10.04
C ILE A 10 18.76 9.61 -10.27
N PHE A 11 19.85 10.31 -10.59
CA PHE A 11 19.85 11.75 -10.80
C PHE A 11 20.98 12.16 -11.73
N VAL A 12 20.68 13.09 -12.65
CA VAL A 12 21.64 13.84 -13.46
C VAL A 12 21.22 15.30 -13.40
N HIS A 13 22.13 16.16 -12.95
CA HIS A 13 21.89 17.60 -12.92
C HIS A 13 21.99 18.14 -14.36
N PRO A 14 20.94 18.78 -14.89
CA PRO A 14 20.92 19.21 -16.29
C PRO A 14 21.98 20.28 -16.60
N GLU A 15 22.19 21.23 -15.70
CA GLU A 15 23.12 22.35 -15.93
C GLU A 15 24.57 22.03 -15.57
N ASN A 16 24.81 21.44 -14.39
CA ASN A 16 26.15 21.16 -13.88
C ASN A 16 26.69 19.79 -14.30
N GLY A 17 25.86 18.95 -14.93
CA GLY A 17 26.24 17.67 -15.50
C GLY A 17 26.66 16.59 -14.50
N TYR A 18 26.60 16.78 -13.18
CA TYR A 18 26.92 15.73 -12.20
C TYR A 18 25.72 14.80 -11.96
N GLY A 19 25.94 13.63 -11.36
CA GLY A 19 24.87 12.69 -11.06
C GLY A 19 25.03 11.94 -9.75
N PHE A 20 24.05 11.09 -9.45
CA PHE A 20 24.11 10.13 -8.34
C PHE A 20 23.67 8.75 -8.79
N ILE A 21 24.38 7.73 -8.31
CA ILE A 21 24.03 6.32 -8.49
C ILE A 21 23.46 5.79 -7.18
N ASP A 22 22.30 5.12 -7.24
CA ASP A 22 21.80 4.28 -6.15
C ASP A 22 22.51 2.93 -6.21
N CYS A 23 23.26 2.60 -5.17
CA CYS A 23 24.08 1.39 -5.09
C CYS A 23 23.94 0.77 -3.69
N ASN A 24 23.46 -0.47 -3.66
CA ASN A 24 23.22 -1.17 -2.40
C ASN A 24 24.48 -1.85 -1.83
N THR A 25 25.59 -1.88 -2.57
CA THR A 25 26.83 -2.55 -2.16
C THR A 25 27.90 -1.60 -1.62
N THR A 26 27.70 -0.28 -1.75
CA THR A 26 28.55 0.73 -1.12
C THR A 26 27.99 1.11 0.25
N ALA A 27 28.87 1.41 1.21
CA ALA A 27 28.46 1.83 2.56
C ALA A 27 27.57 3.10 2.52
N SER A 28 27.83 4.00 1.57
CA SER A 28 26.88 5.04 1.18
C SER A 28 25.97 4.50 0.09
N ARG A 29 24.65 4.44 0.35
CA ARG A 29 23.63 4.07 -0.64
C ARG A 29 23.67 4.94 -1.91
N ARG A 30 24.19 6.16 -1.81
CA ARG A 30 24.34 7.09 -2.94
C ARG A 30 25.80 7.37 -3.25
N VAL A 31 26.18 7.18 -4.50
CA VAL A 31 27.54 7.44 -5.00
C VAL A 31 27.52 8.61 -5.97
N PHE A 32 28.40 9.59 -5.74
CA PHE A 32 28.50 10.80 -6.56
C PHE A 32 29.19 10.52 -7.90
N VAL A 33 28.58 10.97 -9.00
CA VAL A 33 29.13 10.92 -10.35
C VAL A 33 29.60 12.31 -10.75
N PRO A 34 30.91 12.53 -10.94
CA PRO A 34 31.44 13.81 -11.41
C PRO A 34 30.89 14.18 -12.79
N ALA A 35 30.79 15.47 -13.08
CA ALA A 35 30.23 15.97 -14.33
C ALA A 35 30.90 15.40 -15.58
N SER A 36 32.23 15.28 -15.54
CA SER A 36 33.05 14.71 -16.63
C SER A 36 32.70 13.25 -16.96
N LYS A 37 31.95 12.56 -16.11
CA LYS A 37 31.54 11.16 -16.29
C LYS A 37 30.05 10.99 -16.51
N CYS A 38 29.26 12.05 -16.45
CA CYS A 38 27.80 11.97 -16.62
C CYS A 38 27.31 12.50 -17.99
N THR A 39 28.19 13.02 -18.85
CA THR A 39 27.83 13.70 -20.10
C THR A 39 27.05 12.85 -21.10
N ALA A 40 27.22 11.52 -21.09
CA ALA A 40 26.55 10.59 -22.00
C ALA A 40 25.46 9.75 -21.32
N TRP A 41 25.02 10.14 -20.13
CA TRP A 41 24.20 9.29 -19.26
C TRP A 41 22.87 9.93 -18.90
N GLN A 42 21.84 9.11 -18.79
CA GLN A 42 20.50 9.54 -18.43
C GLN A 42 20.03 8.90 -17.12
N LYS A 43 19.12 9.59 -16.42
CA LYS A 43 18.44 9.00 -15.25
C LYS A 43 17.79 7.69 -15.67
N GLY A 44 18.06 6.61 -14.94
CA GLY A 44 17.61 5.25 -15.23
C GLY A 44 18.71 4.35 -15.82
N ASP A 45 19.81 4.90 -16.31
CA ASP A 45 20.91 4.11 -16.89
C ASP A 45 21.53 3.17 -15.83
N ARG A 46 21.67 1.89 -16.18
CA ARG A 46 22.36 0.88 -15.37
C ARG A 46 23.85 0.93 -15.65
N VAL A 47 24.63 0.98 -14.58
CA VAL A 47 26.06 1.23 -14.65
C VAL A 47 26.83 0.25 -13.78
N SER A 48 27.91 -0.27 -14.35
CA SER A 48 28.98 -0.91 -13.60
C SER A 48 30.07 0.14 -13.38
N PHE A 49 30.53 0.30 -12.14
CA PHE A 49 31.46 1.36 -11.79
C PHE A 49 32.46 0.92 -10.71
N SER A 50 33.55 1.65 -10.57
CA SER A 50 34.40 1.57 -9.37
C SER A 50 34.30 2.89 -8.62
N ALA A 51 34.29 2.83 -7.29
CA ALA A 51 34.19 4.01 -6.47
C ALA A 51 35.36 4.12 -5.49
N ILE A 52 35.65 5.36 -5.10
CA ILE A 52 36.69 5.72 -4.15
C ILE A 52 36.02 6.56 -3.06
N GLU A 53 36.28 6.22 -1.81
CA GLU A 53 35.91 7.04 -0.66
C GLU A 53 36.86 8.24 -0.56
N SER A 54 36.31 9.46 -0.58
CA SER A 54 37.07 10.67 -0.31
C SER A 54 37.33 10.83 1.18
N SER A 55 38.26 11.73 1.52
CA SER A 55 38.66 12.02 2.90
C SER A 55 37.52 12.51 3.81
N ASP A 56 36.40 12.94 3.24
CA ASP A 56 35.17 13.35 3.94
C ASP A 56 34.15 12.21 4.11
N GLY A 57 34.53 10.97 3.78
CA GLY A 57 33.67 9.78 3.88
C GLY A 57 32.63 9.65 2.75
N ARG A 58 32.69 10.51 1.72
CA ARG A 58 31.78 10.43 0.57
C ARG A 58 32.32 9.50 -0.50
N TRP A 59 31.44 8.77 -1.17
CA TRP A 59 31.82 7.87 -2.26
C TRP A 59 31.67 8.57 -3.61
N ARG A 60 32.73 8.57 -4.42
CA ARG A 60 32.71 9.10 -5.80
C ARG A 60 33.09 8.04 -6.82
N VAL A 61 32.52 8.15 -8.02
CA VAL A 61 32.84 7.27 -9.15
C VAL A 61 34.22 7.57 -9.74
N ASP A 62 35.04 6.53 -9.85
CA ASP A 62 36.37 6.55 -10.46
C ASP A 62 36.39 5.99 -11.90
N LYS A 63 35.72 4.89 -12.16
CA LYS A 63 35.48 4.40 -13.54
C LYS A 63 34.03 3.99 -13.67
N MET A 64 33.45 4.19 -14.85
CA MET A 64 32.03 3.93 -15.12
C MET A 64 31.90 3.42 -16.55
N HIS A 65 31.13 2.36 -16.74
CA HIS A 65 30.84 1.79 -18.05
C HIS A 65 29.38 1.37 -18.09
N ARG A 66 28.79 1.43 -19.30
CA ARG A 66 27.37 1.12 -19.45
C ARG A 66 27.28 -0.38 -19.33
N ASP A 67 26.44 -0.84 -18.41
CA ASP A 67 26.23 -2.27 -18.26
C ASP A 67 25.43 -2.70 -19.50
N THR A 68 26.13 -3.20 -20.52
CA THR A 68 25.52 -3.91 -21.64
C THR A 68 25.16 -5.30 -21.15
N PHE A 69 24.20 -5.38 -20.24
CA PHE A 69 23.46 -6.63 -20.16
C PHE A 69 22.78 -6.81 -21.52
N PRO A 70 22.74 -8.03 -22.10
CA PRO A 70 21.63 -8.32 -23.00
C PRO A 70 20.39 -7.89 -22.22
N ASP A 71 19.48 -7.15 -22.83
CA ASP A 71 18.15 -6.99 -22.29
C ASP A 71 17.82 -8.35 -21.69
N ARG A 72 17.71 -8.43 -20.35
CA ARG A 72 17.00 -9.56 -19.79
C ARG A 72 15.68 -9.36 -20.47
N THR A 73 15.45 -10.16 -21.50
CA THR A 73 14.18 -10.28 -22.18
C THR A 73 13.22 -10.15 -21.04
N LEU A 74 12.53 -9.01 -20.96
CA LEU A 74 11.29 -8.95 -20.21
C LEU A 74 10.63 -10.22 -20.71
N LEU A 75 10.47 -11.20 -19.81
CA LEU A 75 9.78 -12.42 -20.20
C LEU A 75 8.56 -11.90 -20.94
N PRO A 76 8.35 -12.30 -22.21
CA PRO A 76 7.25 -11.76 -22.98
C PRO A 76 6.03 -11.78 -22.06
N PRO A 77 5.31 -10.66 -21.91
CA PRO A 77 4.26 -10.51 -20.92
C PRO A 77 3.46 -11.81 -20.93
N ASP A 78 3.41 -12.47 -19.77
CA ASP A 78 2.94 -13.86 -19.68
C ASP A 78 1.62 -13.94 -20.48
N PRO A 79 1.57 -14.67 -21.61
CA PRO A 79 0.43 -14.62 -22.54
C PRO A 79 -0.88 -15.11 -21.89
N LEU A 80 -0.79 -15.58 -20.64
CA LEU A 80 -1.89 -15.97 -19.78
C LEU A 80 -2.62 -14.79 -19.10
N PHE A 81 -2.09 -13.57 -19.14
CA PHE A 81 -2.81 -12.39 -18.68
C PHE A 81 -3.23 -11.54 -19.89
N PRO A 82 -4.53 -11.54 -20.25
CA PRO A 82 -4.99 -10.64 -21.28
C PRO A 82 -4.76 -9.18 -20.82
N PRO A 83 -4.49 -8.25 -21.75
CA PRO A 83 -4.42 -6.83 -21.40
C PRO A 83 -5.69 -6.44 -20.65
N CYS A 84 -5.55 -5.61 -19.61
CA CYS A 84 -6.62 -5.34 -18.64
C CYS A 84 -7.95 -4.86 -19.26
N LYS A 85 -7.89 -4.37 -20.51
CA LYS A 85 -9.04 -3.96 -21.32
C LYS A 85 -10.01 -5.11 -21.65
N ASP A 86 -9.57 -6.36 -21.62
CA ASP A 86 -10.40 -7.53 -21.94
C ASP A 86 -11.14 -8.12 -20.71
N LEU A 87 -10.92 -7.58 -19.50
CA LEU A 87 -11.50 -8.09 -18.25
C LEU A 87 -12.88 -7.50 -17.90
N GLU A 88 -13.37 -6.50 -18.64
CA GLU A 88 -14.58 -5.73 -18.31
C GLU A 88 -15.90 -6.51 -18.49
N ALA A 89 -15.89 -7.69 -19.14
CA ALA A 89 -17.10 -8.45 -19.45
C ALA A 89 -17.57 -9.42 -18.34
N SER A 90 -16.83 -9.59 -17.25
CA SER A 90 -17.18 -10.55 -16.17
C SER A 90 -17.98 -9.90 -15.05
N HIS A 91 -19.22 -10.36 -14.81
CA HIS A 91 -20.00 -9.97 -13.63
C HIS A 91 -19.39 -10.61 -12.36
N ARG A 92 -18.85 -9.80 -11.46
CA ARG A 92 -18.25 -10.25 -10.20
C ARG A 92 -19.15 -9.81 -9.04
N THR A 93 -19.42 -10.72 -8.12
CA THR A 93 -20.18 -10.42 -6.90
C THR A 93 -19.26 -10.58 -5.70
N PHE A 94 -19.13 -9.52 -4.90
CA PHE A 94 -18.54 -9.65 -3.57
C PHE A 94 -19.54 -10.35 -2.69
N ALA A 95 -19.13 -11.48 -2.10
CA ALA A 95 -19.81 -11.95 -0.92
C ALA A 95 -19.69 -10.88 0.17
N SER A 96 -20.78 -10.67 0.91
CA SER A 96 -20.84 -9.68 1.98
C SER A 96 -19.67 -9.86 2.94
N SER A 97 -18.88 -8.80 3.15
CA SER A 97 -17.81 -8.79 4.14
C SER A 97 -18.38 -9.11 5.53
N ARG A 98 -17.84 -10.11 6.23
CA ARG A 98 -18.28 -10.47 7.59
C ARG A 98 -17.21 -10.14 8.62
N LEU A 99 -17.58 -9.40 9.67
CA LEU A 99 -16.74 -9.19 10.84
C LEU A 99 -16.54 -10.52 11.58
N LEU A 100 -15.27 -10.92 11.79
CA LEU A 100 -14.90 -12.12 12.53
C LEU A 100 -14.65 -11.84 14.00
N PHE A 101 -13.80 -10.85 14.28
CA PHE A 101 -13.45 -10.42 15.62
C PHE A 101 -12.91 -9.00 15.60
N SER A 102 -12.86 -8.38 16.78
CA SER A 102 -12.30 -7.06 17.00
C SER A 102 -11.29 -7.09 18.15
N PHE A 103 -10.25 -6.28 18.07
CA PHE A 103 -9.26 -6.16 19.14
C PHE A 103 -8.67 -4.76 19.19
N GLY A 104 -8.15 -4.37 20.36
CA GLY A 104 -7.35 -3.17 20.55
C GLY A 104 -5.89 -3.53 20.79
N VAL A 105 -4.98 -2.57 20.61
CA VAL A 105 -3.55 -2.74 20.95
C VAL A 105 -3.10 -1.65 21.91
N ARG A 106 -2.70 -2.04 23.14
CA ARG A 106 -2.21 -1.10 24.16
C ARG A 106 -0.90 -0.47 23.67
N ARG A 107 -0.82 0.86 23.64
CA ARG A 107 0.35 1.54 23.06
C ARG A 107 1.65 1.27 23.82
N GLU A 108 1.57 1.19 25.14
CA GLU A 108 2.75 1.10 26.02
C GLU A 108 3.31 -0.32 26.05
N THR A 109 2.43 -1.32 26.12
CA THR A 109 2.81 -2.73 26.24
C THR A 109 2.80 -3.47 24.91
N ARG A 110 2.20 -2.89 23.86
CA ARG A 110 1.84 -3.57 22.59
C ARG A 110 0.96 -4.81 22.78
N GLU A 111 0.31 -4.92 23.93
CA GLU A 111 -0.56 -6.05 24.24
C GLU A 111 -1.84 -5.98 23.40
N VAL A 112 -2.17 -7.10 22.75
CA VAL A 112 -3.46 -7.30 22.09
C VAL A 112 -4.54 -7.50 23.15
N VAL A 113 -5.58 -6.67 23.11
CA VAL A 113 -6.73 -6.76 24.02
C VAL A 113 -7.96 -7.19 23.22
N PRO A 114 -8.54 -8.35 23.52
CA PRO A 114 -9.82 -8.76 22.96
C PRO A 114 -10.91 -7.71 23.24
N LEU A 115 -11.69 -7.35 22.22
CA LEU A 115 -12.85 -6.48 22.35
C LEU A 115 -14.12 -7.31 22.16
N ASP A 116 -14.75 -7.67 23.27
CA ASP A 116 -16.09 -8.25 23.25
C ASP A 116 -17.15 -7.16 22.97
N LEU A 117 -18.26 -7.54 22.33
CA LEU A 117 -19.33 -6.67 21.81
C LEU A 117 -20.25 -5.98 22.86
N PRO A 118 -19.89 -5.86 24.15
CA PRO A 118 -20.40 -4.72 24.93
C PRO A 118 -19.30 -3.76 25.39
N LYS A 119 -18.02 -4.11 25.19
CA LYS A 119 -16.89 -3.27 25.61
C LYS A 119 -16.38 -2.39 24.49
N VAL A 120 -16.64 -2.68 23.21
CA VAL A 120 -16.07 -1.95 22.05
C VAL A 120 -16.14 -0.43 22.21
N GLN A 121 -17.26 0.11 22.71
CA GLN A 121 -17.48 1.56 22.92
C GLN A 121 -16.48 2.21 23.89
N SER A 122 -15.93 1.46 24.86
CA SER A 122 -14.90 1.98 25.77
C SER A 122 -13.49 2.01 25.16
N TRP A 123 -13.29 1.39 23.99
CA TRP A 123 -11.98 1.22 23.34
C TRP A 123 -11.87 1.86 21.97
N VAL A 124 -13.00 2.04 21.26
CA VAL A 124 -13.07 2.69 19.95
C VAL A 124 -13.69 4.08 20.13
N PRO A 125 -13.13 5.13 19.51
CA PRO A 125 -13.76 6.45 19.57
C PRO A 125 -15.21 6.38 19.09
N LEU A 126 -16.11 7.00 19.85
CA LEU A 126 -17.51 7.12 19.46
C LEU A 126 -17.63 8.31 18.50
N TYR A 127 -18.23 8.10 17.34
CA TYR A 127 -18.51 9.17 16.41
C TYR A 127 -19.51 10.14 17.02
N VAL A 128 -19.15 11.42 17.00
CA VAL A 128 -19.99 12.52 17.42
C VAL A 128 -19.99 13.55 16.29
N PRO A 129 -21.14 13.82 15.65
CA PRO A 129 -21.24 14.86 14.65
C PRO A 129 -20.73 16.18 15.24
N PRO A 130 -19.84 16.89 14.54
CA PRO A 130 -19.30 18.14 15.04
C PRO A 130 -20.40 19.17 15.24
N ALA A 131 -20.37 19.87 16.37
CA ALA A 131 -21.42 20.81 16.78
C ALA A 131 -21.46 22.12 15.96
N ALA A 132 -20.38 22.44 15.24
CA ALA A 132 -20.26 23.67 14.46
C ALA A 132 -20.26 23.38 12.95
N GLU A 133 -20.98 24.21 12.20
CA GLU A 133 -21.01 24.16 10.72
C GLU A 133 -19.65 24.50 10.10
N GLU A 134 -18.82 25.29 10.80
CA GLU A 134 -17.45 25.60 10.42
C GLU A 134 -16.45 25.14 11.48
N LEU A 135 -15.44 24.37 11.05
CA LEU A 135 -14.38 23.87 11.94
C LEU A 135 -13.01 24.42 11.51
N PRO A 136 -12.41 25.32 12.30
CA PRO A 136 -11.05 25.76 12.06
C PRO A 136 -10.05 24.69 12.52
N LEU A 137 -9.34 24.10 11.57
CA LEU A 137 -8.22 23.19 11.84
C LEU A 137 -6.92 24.00 11.81
N ALA A 138 -6.34 24.20 12.99
CA ALA A 138 -5.14 25.02 13.15
C ALA A 138 -3.94 24.41 12.41
N LEU A 139 -3.06 25.28 11.88
CA LEU A 139 -1.74 24.86 11.44
C LEU A 139 -1.09 24.01 12.53
N PRO A 140 -0.56 22.81 12.21
CA PRO A 140 0.15 22.03 13.20
C PRO A 140 1.26 22.87 13.79
N LYS A 141 1.14 23.22 15.08
CA LYS A 141 2.30 23.67 15.86
C LYS A 141 3.38 22.62 15.63
N ARG A 142 4.66 23.01 15.52
CA ARG A 142 5.84 22.13 15.28
C ARG A 142 6.03 21.01 16.33
N LYS A 143 5.00 20.62 17.08
CA LYS A 143 4.91 19.36 17.78
C LYS A 143 5.26 18.25 16.80
N ARG A 144 6.30 17.50 17.14
CA ARG A 144 6.62 16.23 16.49
C ARG A 144 5.38 15.37 16.68
N PHE A 145 4.56 15.23 15.64
CA PHE A 145 3.59 14.14 15.59
C PHE A 145 4.40 12.87 15.81
N ARG A 146 4.20 12.23 16.97
CA ARG A 146 4.73 10.89 17.21
C ARG A 146 3.97 10.03 16.22
N GLN A 147 4.63 9.74 15.12
CA GLN A 147 4.13 8.85 14.09
C GLN A 147 3.58 7.61 14.78
N LEU A 148 2.35 7.26 14.43
CA LEU A 148 1.78 6.02 14.91
C LEU A 148 2.70 4.92 14.38
N GLN A 149 3.41 4.22 15.27
CA GLN A 149 4.17 3.05 14.84
C GLN A 149 3.13 2.08 14.28
N ARG A 150 3.21 1.82 12.98
CA ARG A 150 2.47 0.73 12.35
C ARG A 150 2.90 -0.55 13.07
N PHE A 151 1.91 -1.27 13.59
CA PHE A 151 2.13 -2.59 14.13
C PHE A 151 2.49 -3.54 12.98
N GLY A 152 3.38 -4.50 13.21
CA GLY A 152 3.65 -5.52 12.21
C GLY A 152 2.45 -6.44 12.05
N LEU A 153 2.50 -7.35 11.07
CA LEU A 153 1.52 -8.43 10.95
C LEU A 153 1.58 -9.40 12.15
N ASP A 154 2.68 -9.42 12.90
CA ASP A 154 2.88 -10.23 14.10
C ASP A 154 1.78 -10.05 15.14
N LEU A 155 1.45 -8.79 15.48
CA LEU A 155 0.38 -8.49 16.43
C LEU A 155 -1.00 -8.88 15.92
N LEU A 156 -1.20 -8.82 14.61
CA LEU A 156 -2.46 -9.22 13.99
C LEU A 156 -2.63 -10.74 14.01
N LEU A 157 -1.55 -11.49 13.78
CA LEU A 157 -1.54 -12.94 13.90
C LEU A 157 -1.73 -13.39 15.34
N GLU A 158 -1.15 -12.67 16.30
CA GLU A 158 -1.43 -12.89 17.73
C GLU A 158 -2.92 -12.68 18.04
N ALA A 159 -3.53 -11.62 17.52
CA ALA A 159 -4.96 -11.38 17.68
C ALA A 159 -5.81 -12.51 17.08
N SER A 160 -5.53 -12.92 15.84
CA SER A 160 -6.21 -14.06 15.21
C SER A 160 -6.12 -15.33 16.06
N ALA A 161 -4.92 -15.64 16.59
CA ALA A 161 -4.70 -16.79 17.44
C ALA A 161 -5.52 -16.73 18.74
N ARG A 162 -5.61 -15.57 19.39
CA ARG A 162 -6.43 -15.37 20.60
C ARG A 162 -7.92 -15.64 20.37
N TYR A 163 -8.42 -15.39 19.16
CA TYR A 163 -9.80 -15.66 18.77
C TYR A 163 -10.00 -17.03 18.12
N SER A 164 -9.00 -17.91 18.15
CA SER A 164 -9.05 -19.23 17.49
C SER A 164 -9.35 -19.13 15.98
N VAL A 165 -8.97 -18.01 15.35
CA VAL A 165 -9.06 -17.84 13.90
C VAL A 165 -7.76 -18.33 13.28
N ALA A 166 -7.82 -19.52 12.72
CA ALA A 166 -6.71 -20.23 12.11
C ALA A 166 -6.22 -19.51 10.83
N ALA A 167 -4.96 -19.06 10.80
CA ALA A 167 -4.39 -18.30 9.69
C ALA A 167 -4.39 -19.12 8.38
N GLU A 168 -4.25 -20.43 8.47
CA GLU A 168 -4.31 -21.40 7.37
C GLU A 168 -5.70 -21.49 6.71
N SER A 169 -6.73 -20.92 7.32
CA SER A 169 -8.06 -20.80 6.72
C SER A 169 -8.15 -19.71 5.65
N PHE A 170 -7.05 -19.00 5.40
CA PHE A 170 -6.99 -17.87 4.48
C PHE A 170 -5.86 -18.03 3.49
N ASP A 171 -6.07 -17.50 2.28
CA ASP A 171 -5.05 -17.52 1.23
C ASP A 171 -4.19 -16.26 1.30
N VAL A 172 -4.75 -15.16 1.81
CA VAL A 172 -4.08 -13.86 1.98
C VAL A 172 -4.46 -13.24 3.32
N ILE A 173 -3.47 -12.69 4.03
CA ILE A 173 -3.65 -11.93 5.26
C ILE A 173 -2.91 -10.60 5.13
N CYS A 174 -3.60 -9.48 5.30
CA CYS A 174 -3.00 -8.15 5.18
C CYS A 174 -3.83 -7.03 5.82
N TYR A 175 -3.27 -5.82 5.86
CA TYR A 175 -4.02 -4.61 6.22
C TYR A 175 -4.91 -4.14 5.05
N ARG A 176 -6.05 -3.47 5.35
CA ARG A 176 -6.90 -2.82 4.32
C ARG A 176 -6.09 -1.95 3.37
N ARG A 177 -5.22 -1.11 3.94
CA ARG A 177 -4.38 -0.19 3.18
C ARG A 177 -3.51 -0.93 2.16
N THR A 178 -2.97 -2.09 2.54
CA THR A 178 -2.17 -2.96 1.67
C THR A 178 -2.98 -3.39 0.45
N LEU A 179 -4.25 -3.78 0.60
CA LEU A 179 -5.11 -4.13 -0.54
C LEU A 179 -5.26 -2.97 -1.53
N GLY A 180 -5.52 -1.76 -1.04
CA GLY A 180 -5.64 -0.60 -1.91
C GLY A 180 -4.35 -0.28 -2.66
N ARG A 181 -3.20 -0.50 -2.03
CA ARG A 181 -1.90 -0.37 -2.68
C ARG A 181 -1.61 -1.49 -3.67
N LEU A 182 -2.04 -2.72 -3.41
CA LEU A 182 -1.92 -3.82 -4.38
C LEU A 182 -2.73 -3.52 -5.64
N VAL A 183 -3.93 -2.98 -5.49
CA VAL A 183 -4.74 -2.47 -6.62
C VAL A 183 -3.98 -1.36 -7.36
N ASP A 184 -3.51 -0.33 -6.64
CA ASP A 184 -2.71 0.77 -7.23
C ASP A 184 -1.54 0.26 -8.06
N ALA A 185 -0.88 -0.80 -7.60
CA ALA A 185 0.31 -1.34 -8.23
C ALA A 185 0.02 -1.94 -9.61
N THR A 186 -1.23 -2.32 -9.89
CA THR A 186 -1.66 -2.84 -11.20
C THR A 186 -2.28 -1.78 -12.12
N LEU A 187 -2.55 -0.59 -11.62
CA LEU A 187 -3.07 0.49 -12.44
C LEU A 187 -1.96 1.03 -13.35
N ASP A 188 -2.32 1.37 -14.58
CA ASP A 188 -1.42 2.00 -15.53
C ASP A 188 -1.14 3.45 -15.09
N PRO A 189 0.09 3.80 -14.70
CA PRO A 189 0.43 5.16 -14.28
C PRO A 189 0.32 6.18 -15.42
N GLU A 190 0.40 5.75 -16.68
CA GLU A 190 0.35 6.61 -17.87
C GLU A 190 -1.06 6.77 -18.44
N ALA A 191 -2.04 5.96 -18.03
CA ALA A 191 -3.42 6.01 -18.51
C ALA A 191 -4.22 7.27 -18.10
N GLY A 192 -3.55 8.38 -17.76
CA GLY A 192 -4.17 9.70 -17.57
C GLY A 192 -4.90 9.91 -16.25
N TRP A 193 -5.01 8.89 -15.39
CA TRP A 193 -5.72 8.94 -14.10
C TRP A 193 -5.06 9.88 -13.08
N PHE A 194 -3.76 10.08 -13.18
CA PHE A 194 -3.00 11.00 -12.33
C PHE A 194 -2.89 12.42 -12.89
N SER A 195 -3.56 12.73 -14.02
CA SER A 195 -3.42 14.03 -14.72
C SER A 195 -3.85 15.25 -13.90
N SER A 196 -4.65 15.07 -12.84
CA SER A 196 -5.03 16.13 -11.90
C SER A 196 -4.16 16.20 -10.64
N PHE A 197 -3.27 15.22 -10.42
CA PHE A 197 -2.33 15.22 -9.31
C PHE A 197 -0.99 15.78 -9.77
N THR A 198 -0.47 16.75 -9.04
CA THR A 198 0.89 17.26 -9.23
C THR A 198 1.89 16.09 -9.20
N TYR A 199 2.93 16.20 -10.03
CA TYR A 199 4.00 15.23 -10.33
C TYR A 199 4.68 14.45 -9.18
N PRO A 200 4.64 14.83 -7.87
CA PRO A 200 5.25 14.03 -6.81
C PRO A 200 4.67 12.62 -6.55
N LEU A 201 3.56 12.23 -7.20
CA LEU A 201 2.93 10.91 -7.02
C LEU A 201 3.53 9.81 -7.92
N LEU A 202 4.04 10.15 -9.10
CA LEU A 202 4.65 9.17 -10.03
C LEU A 202 5.95 8.59 -9.47
N ASP A 203 6.83 9.43 -8.93
CA ASP A 203 8.04 8.96 -8.21
C ASP A 203 7.68 8.14 -6.96
N LYS A 204 6.51 8.39 -6.34
CA LYS A 204 6.01 7.60 -5.19
C LYS A 204 5.50 6.22 -5.61
N LEU A 205 4.80 6.11 -6.75
CA LEU A 205 4.30 4.83 -7.27
C LEU A 205 5.46 3.89 -7.67
N GLN A 206 6.56 4.45 -8.20
CA GLN A 206 7.78 3.69 -8.54
C GLN A 206 8.54 3.13 -7.31
N SER A 207 8.12 3.50 -6.10
CA SER A 207 8.73 3.04 -4.84
C SER A 207 7.84 2.08 -4.05
N MET A 208 6.68 1.68 -4.59
CA MET A 208 5.80 0.73 -3.89
C MET A 208 6.49 -0.62 -3.76
N SER A 209 6.68 -1.03 -2.51
CA SER A 209 7.28 -2.31 -2.18
C SER A 209 6.45 -3.00 -1.10
N PHE A 210 6.31 -4.32 -1.25
CA PHE A 210 5.54 -5.16 -0.36
C PHE A 210 6.43 -6.31 0.09
N LEU A 211 6.49 -6.51 1.39
CA LEU A 211 7.09 -7.71 1.97
C LEU A 211 6.00 -8.78 2.01
N ILE A 212 6.29 -9.94 1.45
CA ILE A 212 5.37 -11.06 1.35
C ILE A 212 6.02 -12.24 2.02
N GLN A 213 5.48 -12.70 3.14
CA GLN A 213 5.91 -13.93 3.78
C GLN A 213 4.91 -15.04 3.46
N VAL A 214 5.42 -16.17 2.98
CA VAL A 214 4.61 -17.38 2.73
C VAL A 214 4.65 -18.21 4.00
N SER A 215 3.50 -18.41 4.65
CA SER A 215 3.40 -19.28 5.81
C SER A 215 3.69 -20.75 5.45
N GLU A 216 3.88 -21.61 6.46
CA GLU A 216 4.02 -23.06 6.28
C GLU A 216 2.81 -23.70 5.57
N HIS A 217 1.64 -23.06 5.65
CA HIS A 217 0.39 -23.52 5.02
C HIS A 217 0.12 -22.87 3.65
N GLY A 218 1.07 -22.08 3.12
CA GLY A 218 0.92 -21.41 1.83
C GLY A 218 0.14 -20.09 1.87
N THR A 219 -0.38 -19.67 3.04
CA THR A 219 -1.01 -18.36 3.22
C THR A 219 0.00 -17.22 2.98
N LEU A 220 -0.39 -16.22 2.18
CA LEU A 220 0.41 -15.03 1.90
C LEU A 220 0.17 -13.95 2.96
N LEU A 221 1.20 -13.64 3.74
CA LEU A 221 1.22 -12.54 4.70
C LEU A 221 1.81 -11.31 4.01
N ILE A 222 1.00 -10.30 3.68
CA ILE A 222 1.43 -9.16 2.86
C ILE A 222 1.45 -7.87 3.68
N ASP A 223 2.63 -7.25 3.79
CA ASP A 223 2.82 -5.95 4.44
C ASP A 223 3.46 -4.93 3.49
N GLU A 224 3.15 -3.65 3.68
CA GLU A 224 3.81 -2.57 2.94
C GLU A 224 5.18 -2.31 3.57
N GLY A 225 6.24 -2.26 2.76
CA GLY A 225 7.58 -1.93 3.26
C GLY A 225 7.63 -0.55 3.95
N PHE A 226 8.44 -0.43 5.00
CA PHE A 226 8.55 0.73 5.91
C PHE A 226 8.87 2.11 5.28
N ASP A 227 9.12 2.21 3.97
CA ASP A 227 9.70 3.41 3.36
C ASP A 227 8.70 4.57 3.13
N TYR A 228 7.38 4.35 3.29
CA TYR A 228 6.38 5.36 2.89
C TYR A 228 6.21 6.52 3.89
N ASP A 229 6.64 6.34 5.13
CA ASP A 229 6.04 7.06 6.25
C ASP A 229 6.67 8.45 6.54
N ARG A 230 7.70 8.87 5.82
CA ARG A 230 8.43 10.12 6.13
C ARG A 230 7.91 11.38 5.43
N LEU A 231 7.13 11.29 4.35
CA LEU A 231 6.89 12.42 3.43
C LEU A 231 5.51 13.10 3.53
N GLN A 232 4.54 12.62 4.32
CA GLN A 232 3.15 13.13 4.33
C GLN A 232 2.76 13.89 5.61
N LYS A 233 3.71 14.36 6.42
CA LYS A 233 3.48 14.80 7.82
C LYS A 233 2.46 15.95 8.03
N ASN A 234 2.29 16.84 7.05
CA ASN A 234 1.44 18.03 7.23
C ASN A 234 -0.02 17.81 6.80
N ALA A 235 -0.27 17.04 5.74
CA ALA A 235 -1.63 16.74 5.30
C ALA A 235 -2.33 15.80 6.30
N ASP A 236 -1.58 14.79 6.78
CA ASP A 236 -2.04 13.83 7.77
C ASP A 236 -2.43 14.52 9.09
N SER A 237 -1.80 15.66 9.40
CA SER A 237 -2.10 16.41 10.61
C SER A 237 -3.47 17.09 10.58
N TYR A 238 -3.97 17.50 9.42
CA TYR A 238 -5.31 18.10 9.35
C TYR A 238 -6.39 17.03 9.38
N GLY A 239 -6.19 15.91 8.68
CA GLY A 239 -7.08 14.74 8.75
C GLY A 239 -7.30 14.27 10.19
N ARG A 240 -6.21 14.06 10.93
CA ARG A 240 -6.26 13.69 12.36
C ARG A 240 -6.91 14.73 13.26
N GLN A 241 -6.74 16.02 12.95
CA GLN A 241 -7.41 17.08 13.71
C GLN A 241 -8.92 17.03 13.47
N PHE A 242 -9.33 16.83 12.21
CA PHE A 242 -10.73 16.69 11.85
C PHE A 242 -11.35 15.42 12.48
N GLU A 243 -10.69 14.27 12.36
CA GLU A 243 -11.05 13.04 13.08
C GLU A 243 -11.27 13.33 14.57
N GLY A 244 -10.32 14.01 15.23
CA GLY A 244 -10.43 14.37 16.65
C GLY A 244 -11.56 15.36 17.00
N GLN A 245 -12.12 16.09 16.04
CA GLN A 245 -13.32 16.93 16.24
C GLN A 245 -14.63 16.14 16.04
N CYS A 246 -14.57 15.03 15.33
CA CYS A 246 -15.71 14.19 14.99
C CYS A 246 -15.87 12.97 15.91
N VAL A 247 -15.05 12.86 16.95
CA VAL A 247 -15.10 11.72 17.87
C VAL A 247 -15.11 12.18 19.33
N HIS A 248 -15.90 11.47 20.13
CA HIS A 248 -15.77 11.48 21.57
C HIS A 248 -14.97 10.26 21.98
N GLN A 249 -13.87 10.51 22.69
CA GLN A 249 -13.11 9.49 23.38
C GLN A 249 -13.20 9.82 24.86
N GLU A 250 -13.84 8.94 25.65
CA GLU A 250 -13.74 9.06 27.11
C GLU A 250 -12.25 9.10 27.46
N ASP A 251 -11.86 10.03 28.35
CA ASP A 251 -10.49 10.25 28.82
C ASP A 251 -9.95 9.01 29.55
N ASN A 252 -9.72 7.93 28.82
CA ASN A 252 -9.11 6.73 29.32
C ASN A 252 -7.60 6.94 29.23
N GLU A 253 -6.99 7.21 30.39
CA GLU A 253 -5.55 7.37 30.59
C GLU A 253 -4.72 6.22 29.98
N THR A 254 -5.34 5.06 29.72
CA THR A 254 -4.77 3.99 28.91
C THR A 254 -4.85 4.30 27.42
N LYS A 255 -3.85 5.03 26.92
CA LYS A 255 -3.63 5.36 25.50
C LYS A 255 -3.58 4.09 24.63
N LEU A 256 -4.71 3.68 24.08
CA LEU A 256 -4.78 2.68 23.00
C LEU A 256 -4.74 3.38 21.65
N PHE A 257 -4.28 2.66 20.63
CA PHE A 257 -3.80 3.29 19.40
C PHE A 257 -4.62 2.98 18.16
N GLN A 258 -5.30 1.83 18.13
CA GLN A 258 -6.09 1.37 17.01
C GLN A 258 -6.94 0.18 17.48
N SER A 259 -8.24 0.24 17.19
CA SER A 259 -9.04 -0.96 17.07
C SER A 259 -8.86 -1.53 15.67
N TYR A 260 -9.00 -2.84 15.52
CA TYR A 260 -9.02 -3.48 14.22
C TYR A 260 -10.26 -4.35 14.11
N SER A 261 -10.92 -4.27 12.97
CA SER A 261 -12.00 -5.14 12.56
C SER A 261 -11.49 -6.06 11.46
N VAL A 262 -11.80 -7.34 11.63
CA VAL A 262 -11.32 -8.40 10.75
C VAL A 262 -12.44 -8.86 9.84
N LEU A 263 -12.29 -8.65 8.53
CA LEU A 263 -13.37 -8.92 7.58
C LEU A 263 -13.04 -10.03 6.59
N LEU A 264 -14.01 -10.93 6.44
CA LEU A 264 -14.05 -12.02 5.48
C LEU A 264 -14.84 -11.61 4.25
N GLY A 265 -14.24 -11.60 3.07
CA GLY A 265 -14.98 -11.65 1.82
C GLY A 265 -14.42 -12.77 0.95
N PRO A 266 -15.18 -13.81 0.60
CA PRO A 266 -14.86 -14.56 -0.61
C PRO A 266 -15.04 -13.61 -1.80
N THR A 267 -13.97 -13.38 -2.54
CA THR A 267 -14.10 -12.75 -3.84
C THR A 267 -14.47 -13.82 -4.85
N THR A 268 -15.76 -14.07 -4.98
CA THR A 268 -16.31 -14.99 -5.97
C THR A 268 -16.40 -14.28 -7.32
N VAL A 269 -15.60 -14.74 -8.29
CA VAL A 269 -15.93 -14.52 -9.69
C VAL A 269 -17.06 -15.49 -10.01
N ALA A 270 -18.30 -15.02 -10.01
CA ALA A 270 -19.37 -15.80 -10.63
C ALA A 270 -19.01 -15.97 -12.10
N ALA A 271 -18.83 -17.21 -12.55
CA ALA A 271 -18.69 -17.53 -13.96
C ALA A 271 -20.03 -17.26 -14.69
N GLY A 272 -20.40 -16.00 -14.81
CA GLY A 272 -21.58 -15.58 -15.56
C GLY A 272 -21.28 -15.68 -17.05
N GLN A 273 -21.45 -16.87 -17.65
CA GLN A 273 -21.54 -17.24 -19.09
C GLN A 273 -20.60 -16.61 -20.14
N SER A 274 -19.80 -15.62 -19.82
CA SER A 274 -18.81 -14.96 -20.67
C SER A 274 -17.46 -15.58 -20.39
N GLY A 275 -17.28 -16.80 -20.91
CA GLY A 275 -16.01 -17.51 -20.81
C GLY A 275 -14.88 -16.70 -21.42
N LEU A 276 -13.88 -16.35 -20.61
CA LEU A 276 -12.53 -16.08 -21.07
C LEU A 276 -11.98 -17.38 -21.66
N LYS A 277 -12.28 -17.63 -22.93
CA LYS A 277 -11.70 -18.73 -23.70
C LYS A 277 -10.23 -18.38 -23.91
N ARG A 278 -9.32 -19.25 -23.45
CA ARG A 278 -7.94 -19.23 -23.97
C ARG A 278 -8.00 -19.25 -25.50
N ALA A 279 -7.02 -18.61 -26.15
CA ALA A 279 -6.77 -18.84 -27.58
C ALA A 279 -6.58 -20.33 -27.93
N SER A 280 -6.35 -21.20 -26.93
CA SER A 280 -6.28 -22.66 -27.02
C SER A 280 -7.50 -23.43 -26.45
N GLY A 281 -8.64 -22.78 -26.17
CA GLY A 281 -9.90 -23.47 -25.89
C GLY A 281 -10.15 -23.95 -24.45
N GLY A 282 -9.31 -23.57 -23.48
CA GLY A 282 -9.55 -23.85 -22.04
C GLY A 282 -10.26 -22.69 -21.33
N HIS A 283 -11.24 -23.00 -20.48
CA HIS A 283 -11.76 -22.08 -19.47
C HIS A 283 -10.73 -21.93 -18.34
N VAL A 284 -10.49 -20.71 -17.86
CA VAL A 284 -9.68 -20.46 -16.65
C VAL A 284 -10.63 -20.06 -15.54
N ASP A 285 -10.96 -21.01 -14.66
CA ASP A 285 -11.60 -20.68 -13.40
C ASP A 285 -10.57 -19.97 -12.52
N LEU A 286 -10.84 -18.71 -12.19
CA LEU A 286 -10.05 -18.02 -11.17
C LEU A 286 -10.44 -18.60 -9.81
N PRO A 287 -9.47 -19.09 -9.00
CA PRO A 287 -9.78 -19.66 -7.70
C PRO A 287 -10.43 -18.60 -6.80
N GLN A 288 -11.40 -19.03 -5.99
CA GLN A 288 -11.93 -18.21 -4.90
C GLN A 288 -10.78 -17.92 -3.93
N VAL A 289 -10.46 -16.64 -3.74
CA VAL A 289 -9.42 -16.21 -2.79
C VAL A 289 -10.09 -15.77 -1.51
N ARG A 290 -9.71 -16.39 -0.39
CA ARG A 290 -10.12 -16.04 0.97
C ARG A 290 -9.12 -15.06 1.54
N ILE A 291 -9.57 -13.84 1.82
CA ILE A 291 -8.72 -12.76 2.32
C ILE A 291 -9.13 -12.43 3.75
N LEU A 292 -8.14 -12.40 4.66
CA LEU A 292 -8.27 -11.82 5.98
C LEU A 292 -7.75 -10.38 5.96
N VAL A 293 -8.64 -9.41 6.18
CA VAL A 293 -8.29 -8.00 6.12
C VAL A 293 -8.43 -7.37 7.50
N PHE A 294 -7.36 -6.73 7.97
CA PHE A 294 -7.38 -5.91 9.17
C PHE A 294 -7.65 -4.46 8.79
N THR A 295 -8.76 -3.90 9.27
CA THR A 295 -9.07 -2.48 9.10
C THR A 295 -9.21 -1.80 10.44
N PRO A 296 -8.46 -0.71 10.70
CA PRO A 296 -8.79 0.16 11.80
C PRO A 296 -9.92 1.11 11.38
N PRO A 297 -11.10 1.07 12.04
CA PRO A 297 -12.10 2.11 11.85
C PRO A 297 -11.62 3.40 12.53
N ASP A 298 -12.02 4.56 11.99
CA ASP A 298 -11.70 5.84 12.62
C ASP A 298 -12.54 6.05 13.88
N ALA A 299 -13.80 5.61 13.83
CA ALA A 299 -14.73 5.59 14.95
C ALA A 299 -15.79 4.49 14.79
N ILE A 300 -16.65 4.35 15.80
CA ILE A 300 -17.92 3.64 15.68
C ILE A 300 -19.09 4.57 15.96
N THR A 301 -20.25 4.28 15.39
CA THR A 301 -21.49 4.98 15.67
C THR A 301 -22.14 4.47 16.98
N PRO A 302 -23.17 5.15 17.52
CA PRO A 302 -23.89 4.67 18.72
C PRO A 302 -24.53 3.28 18.57
N ASP A 303 -24.85 2.89 17.35
CA ASP A 303 -25.32 1.56 16.93
C ASP A 303 -24.17 0.58 16.61
N GLU A 304 -22.94 0.90 17.00
CA GLU A 304 -21.73 0.08 16.86
C GLU A 304 -21.31 -0.22 15.41
N GLU A 305 -21.79 0.57 14.45
CA GLU A 305 -21.32 0.46 13.07
C GLU A 305 -19.98 1.18 12.90
N PRO A 306 -18.99 0.58 12.23
CA PRO A 306 -17.74 1.27 11.94
C PRO A 306 -17.97 2.40 10.93
N ILE A 307 -17.33 3.54 11.18
CA ILE A 307 -17.40 4.73 10.33
C ILE A 307 -15.99 5.23 10.00
N GLU A 308 -15.81 5.66 8.75
CA GLU A 308 -14.60 6.35 8.32
C GLU A 308 -14.80 7.86 8.37
N ILE A 309 -13.78 8.62 8.76
CA ILE A 309 -13.80 10.08 8.84
C ILE A 309 -12.66 10.62 7.98
N LYS A 310 -12.97 11.40 6.95
CA LYS A 310 -11.97 11.95 6.04
C LYS A 310 -12.09 13.45 5.86
N LEU A 311 -10.93 14.09 5.72
CA LEU A 311 -10.82 15.48 5.32
C LEU A 311 -10.40 15.59 3.84
N ARG A 312 -11.13 16.39 3.07
CA ARG A 312 -10.91 16.68 1.65
C ARG A 312 -10.56 18.15 1.46
N LEU A 313 -9.47 18.43 0.74
CA LEU A 313 -9.03 19.79 0.39
C LEU A 313 -9.08 19.97 -1.12
N PRO A 314 -9.62 21.08 -1.66
CA PRO A 314 -9.59 21.37 -3.09
C PRO A 314 -8.19 21.25 -3.69
N PRO A 315 -8.06 20.71 -4.91
CA PRO A 315 -9.15 20.30 -5.82
C PRO A 315 -9.69 18.88 -5.56
N LEU A 316 -9.28 18.20 -4.49
CA LEU A 316 -9.60 16.80 -4.22
C LEU A 316 -11.01 16.67 -3.61
N THR A 317 -12.04 16.92 -4.42
CA THR A 317 -13.45 16.87 -3.97
C THR A 317 -14.13 15.54 -4.23
N THR A 318 -13.59 14.68 -5.10
CA THR A 318 -14.13 13.33 -5.32
C THR A 318 -13.24 12.29 -4.65
N LEU A 319 -13.87 11.31 -4.00
CA LEU A 319 -13.16 10.07 -3.75
C LEU A 319 -12.72 9.50 -5.10
N THR A 320 -11.49 9.03 -5.17
CA THR A 320 -11.16 8.15 -6.28
C THR A 320 -12.04 6.91 -6.10
N GLU A 321 -12.76 6.46 -7.13
CA GLU A 321 -13.57 5.22 -7.13
C GLU A 321 -12.83 4.04 -6.46
N ARG A 322 -11.50 4.03 -6.59
CA ARG A 322 -10.57 3.11 -5.93
C ARG A 322 -10.63 3.14 -4.38
N GLU A 323 -10.64 4.32 -3.77
CA GLU A 323 -10.74 4.44 -2.30
C GLU A 323 -12.07 3.92 -1.82
N GLU A 324 -13.15 4.22 -2.55
CA GLU A 324 -14.48 3.70 -2.28
C GLU A 324 -14.46 2.18 -2.33
N TYR A 325 -13.88 1.62 -3.39
CA TYR A 325 -13.71 0.19 -3.55
C TYR A 325 -13.00 -0.46 -2.35
N CYS A 326 -11.84 0.07 -1.96
CA CYS A 326 -11.05 -0.52 -0.87
C CYS A 326 -11.72 -0.39 0.50
N GLN A 327 -12.52 0.65 0.72
CA GLN A 327 -13.30 0.81 1.95
C GLN A 327 -14.48 -0.16 1.97
N ALA A 328 -15.18 -0.33 0.84
CA ALA A 328 -16.30 -1.25 0.74
C ALA A 328 -15.87 -2.71 1.00
N LEU A 329 -14.63 -3.10 0.65
CA LEU A 329 -14.06 -4.40 1.01
C LEU A 329 -14.05 -4.67 2.52
N THR A 330 -14.08 -3.61 3.33
CA THR A 330 -14.00 -3.70 4.79
C THR A 330 -15.34 -3.57 5.49
N GLY A 331 -16.45 -3.57 4.77
CA GLY A 331 -17.78 -3.49 5.38
C GLY A 331 -18.06 -2.20 6.13
N VAL A 332 -17.18 -1.19 6.03
CA VAL A 332 -17.42 0.16 6.51
C VAL A 332 -18.44 0.81 5.58
N ARG A 333 -19.67 0.96 6.07
CA ARG A 333 -20.81 1.44 5.27
C ARG A 333 -21.09 2.92 5.47
N ARG A 334 -20.46 3.56 6.45
CA ARG A 334 -20.66 4.97 6.73
C ARG A 334 -19.34 5.72 6.58
N GLU A 335 -19.40 6.90 5.98
CA GLU A 335 -18.27 7.81 5.91
C GLU A 335 -18.72 9.24 6.22
N VAL A 336 -17.85 9.98 6.90
CA VAL A 336 -17.99 11.41 7.18
C VAL A 336 -16.92 12.15 6.39
N LEU A 337 -17.35 13.04 5.50
CA LEU A 337 -16.48 13.83 4.66
C LEU A 337 -16.50 15.29 5.12
N GLY A 338 -15.39 15.78 5.64
CA GLY A 338 -15.15 17.20 5.83
C GLY A 338 -14.53 17.79 4.58
N PHE A 339 -15.17 18.79 3.98
CA PHE A 339 -14.61 19.57 2.88
C PHE A 339 -14.06 20.88 3.44
N GLY A 340 -12.76 21.11 3.25
CA GLY A 340 -12.10 22.27 3.81
C GLY A 340 -11.28 23.07 2.82
N LYS A 341 -11.17 24.37 3.04
CA LYS A 341 -10.34 25.29 2.25
C LYS A 341 -9.10 25.67 3.03
N LYS A 342 -7.94 25.68 2.36
CA LYS A 342 -6.68 26.12 2.98
C LYS A 342 -6.63 27.64 3.05
N GLY A 343 -6.55 28.19 4.25
CA GLY A 343 -6.35 29.62 4.54
C GLY A 343 -4.97 29.93 5.10
N ALA A 344 -4.72 31.20 5.43
CA ALA A 344 -3.44 31.65 5.98
C ALA A 344 -3.11 31.04 7.35
N GLN A 345 -4.13 30.73 8.15
CA GLN A 345 -3.99 30.24 9.54
C GLN A 345 -4.19 28.72 9.70
N GLY A 346 -4.54 28.01 8.63
CA GLY A 346 -4.90 26.59 8.72
C GLY A 346 -5.84 26.13 7.61
N VAL A 347 -6.58 25.07 7.88
CA VAL A 347 -7.69 24.60 7.05
C VAL A 347 -9.00 24.99 7.72
N TRP A 348 -9.96 25.43 6.93
CA TRP A 348 -11.33 25.71 7.38
C TRP A 348 -12.26 24.69 6.75
N VAL A 349 -12.79 23.77 7.55
CA VAL A 349 -13.85 22.85 7.10
C VAL A 349 -15.15 23.62 7.08
N ASN A 350 -15.79 23.71 5.93
CA ASN A 350 -16.97 24.54 5.71
C ASN A 350 -18.18 23.75 5.21
N GLN A 351 -18.03 22.43 5.07
CA GLN A 351 -19.08 21.51 4.68
C GLN A 351 -18.72 20.13 5.22
N ILE A 352 -19.70 19.47 5.83
CA ILE A 352 -19.56 18.12 6.38
C ILE A 352 -20.71 17.30 5.84
N GLU A 353 -20.38 16.18 5.21
CA GLU A 353 -21.35 15.27 4.63
C GLU A 353 -21.21 13.89 5.28
N GLU A 354 -22.33 13.35 5.76
CA GLU A 354 -22.42 11.93 6.06
C GLU A 354 -22.96 11.19 4.85
N GLN A 355 -22.25 10.14 4.45
CA GLN A 355 -22.63 9.32 3.32
C GLN A 355 -22.80 7.88 3.80
N SER A 356 -23.95 7.28 3.46
CA SER A 356 -24.12 5.84 3.53
C SER A 356 -23.71 5.21 2.22
N ARG A 357 -22.98 4.09 2.31
CA ARG A 357 -22.36 3.36 1.21
C ARG A 357 -22.94 1.97 1.06
N HIS A 358 -24.26 1.90 0.98
CA HIS A 358 -24.93 0.63 0.78
C HIS A 358 -24.71 0.08 -0.64
N ASP A 359 -24.49 0.95 -1.63
CA ASP A 359 -24.42 0.55 -3.03
C ASP A 359 -23.25 1.24 -3.74
N MET A 360 -22.10 0.55 -3.82
CA MET A 360 -21.09 0.95 -4.80
C MET A 360 -21.58 0.64 -6.20
N ASP A 361 -21.22 1.50 -7.15
CA ASP A 361 -21.44 1.24 -8.55
C ASP A 361 -20.82 -0.14 -8.93
N PRO A 362 -21.62 -1.10 -9.44
CA PRO A 362 -21.12 -2.41 -9.83
C PRO A 362 -19.96 -2.34 -10.84
N SER A 363 -19.89 -1.31 -11.68
CA SER A 363 -18.79 -1.11 -12.62
C SER A 363 -17.46 -0.83 -11.90
N VAL A 364 -17.49 -0.01 -10.84
CA VAL A 364 -16.34 0.27 -9.97
C VAL A 364 -15.89 -1.02 -9.28
N VAL A 365 -16.84 -1.78 -8.72
CA VAL A 365 -16.57 -3.09 -8.08
C VAL A 365 -15.88 -4.05 -9.05
N ASN A 366 -16.43 -4.23 -10.25
CA ASN A 366 -15.90 -5.16 -11.26
C ASN A 366 -14.49 -4.76 -11.70
N LYS A 367 -14.28 -3.46 -11.97
CA LYS A 367 -13.00 -2.90 -12.40
C LYS A 367 -11.89 -3.17 -11.38
N TYR A 368 -12.04 -2.70 -10.15
CA TYR A 368 -10.95 -2.80 -9.17
C TYR A 368 -10.77 -4.23 -8.60
N SER A 369 -11.82 -5.05 -8.62
CA SER A 369 -11.67 -6.48 -8.28
C SER A 369 -10.89 -7.24 -9.34
N ALA A 370 -11.02 -6.91 -10.62
CA ALA A 370 -10.16 -7.47 -11.67
C ALA A 370 -8.68 -7.20 -11.39
N HIS A 371 -8.34 -5.97 -11.05
CA HIS A 371 -7.01 -5.57 -10.64
C HIS A 371 -6.50 -6.35 -9.41
N LEU A 372 -7.31 -6.42 -8.34
CA LEU A 372 -6.94 -7.13 -7.12
C LEU A 372 -6.72 -8.63 -7.37
N HIS A 373 -7.63 -9.29 -8.10
CA HIS A 373 -7.47 -10.71 -8.43
C HIS A 373 -6.22 -10.98 -9.26
N THR A 374 -5.92 -10.11 -10.23
CA THR A 374 -4.74 -10.25 -11.09
C THR A 374 -3.46 -10.24 -10.26
N VAL A 375 -3.31 -9.26 -9.35
CA VAL A 375 -2.12 -9.20 -8.50
C VAL A 375 -2.06 -10.36 -7.51
N LEU A 376 -3.18 -10.78 -6.92
CA LEU A 376 -3.18 -11.92 -5.98
C LEU A 376 -2.85 -13.25 -6.69
N ALA A 377 -3.41 -13.49 -7.88
CA ALA A 377 -3.08 -14.66 -8.68
C ALA A 377 -1.61 -14.66 -9.10
N PHE A 378 -1.06 -13.50 -9.46
CA PHE A 378 0.37 -13.35 -9.72
C PHE A 378 1.21 -13.70 -8.48
N LEU A 379 0.87 -13.14 -7.31
CA LEU A 379 1.59 -13.46 -6.08
C LEU A 379 1.53 -14.94 -5.72
N GLN A 380 0.36 -15.58 -5.83
CA GLN A 380 0.19 -17.01 -5.56
C GLN A 380 1.00 -17.91 -6.50
N ARG A 381 1.31 -17.47 -7.72
CA ARG A 381 2.16 -18.22 -8.67
C ARG A 381 3.66 -18.05 -8.42
N HIS A 382 4.08 -16.92 -7.87
CA HIS A 382 5.51 -16.58 -7.76
C HIS A 382 6.06 -16.60 -6.33
N ALA A 383 5.21 -16.41 -5.32
CA ALA A 383 5.55 -16.52 -3.90
C ALA A 383 5.05 -17.87 -3.35
N THR A 384 5.65 -18.96 -3.82
CA THR A 384 5.11 -20.32 -3.60
C THR A 384 5.85 -21.14 -2.55
N VAL A 385 7.06 -20.75 -2.13
CA VAL A 385 7.86 -21.57 -1.22
C VAL A 385 7.47 -21.26 0.23
N PRO A 386 6.91 -22.23 0.97
CA PRO A 386 6.56 -22.04 2.38
C PRO A 386 7.76 -21.61 3.23
N GLY A 387 7.49 -20.85 4.29
CA GLY A 387 8.51 -20.29 5.20
C GLY A 387 9.38 -19.20 4.59
N SER A 388 9.18 -18.85 3.31
CA SER A 388 10.04 -17.90 2.60
C SER A 388 9.49 -16.49 2.60
N THR A 389 10.40 -15.53 2.52
CA THR A 389 10.06 -14.12 2.35
C THR A 389 10.35 -13.70 0.91
N TYR A 390 9.47 -12.86 0.38
CA TYR A 390 9.54 -12.29 -0.96
C TYR A 390 9.36 -10.77 -0.85
N LEU A 391 9.94 -10.08 -1.82
CA LEU A 391 9.79 -8.65 -2.00
C LEU A 391 9.13 -8.41 -3.35
N MET A 392 7.89 -7.89 -3.33
CA MET A 392 7.24 -7.36 -4.52
C MET A 392 7.60 -5.88 -4.67
N ARG A 393 7.92 -5.45 -5.89
CA ARG A 393 8.17 -4.05 -6.23
C ARG A 393 7.43 -3.66 -7.50
N ARG A 394 6.83 -2.48 -7.50
CA ARG A 394 6.35 -1.84 -8.73
C ARG A 394 7.50 -1.12 -9.40
N ARG A 395 7.91 -1.57 -10.58
CA ARG A 395 8.72 -0.77 -11.52
C ARG A 395 7.79 -0.02 -12.47
N ARG A 396 8.33 0.90 -13.28
CA ARG A 396 7.55 1.77 -14.19
C ARG A 396 6.45 1.00 -14.96
N ASP A 397 6.83 -0.14 -15.54
CA ASP A 397 5.97 -0.87 -16.47
C ASP A 397 5.71 -2.33 -16.06
N ALA A 398 6.25 -2.77 -14.92
CA ALA A 398 6.06 -4.15 -14.44
C ALA A 398 5.96 -4.25 -12.91
N LEU A 399 5.35 -5.35 -12.44
CA LEU A 399 5.44 -5.83 -11.07
C LEU A 399 6.49 -6.93 -10.98
N GLU A 400 7.48 -6.76 -10.13
CA GLU A 400 8.53 -7.76 -9.91
C GLU A 400 8.35 -8.41 -8.54
N VAL A 401 8.43 -9.74 -8.48
CA VAL A 401 8.49 -10.50 -7.23
C VAL A 401 9.82 -11.22 -7.18
N SER A 402 10.56 -11.04 -6.11
CA SER A 402 11.86 -11.68 -5.88
C SER A 402 11.90 -12.31 -4.51
N ARG A 403 12.42 -13.54 -4.41
CA ARG A 403 12.66 -14.17 -3.10
C ARG A 403 13.76 -13.39 -2.36
N VAL A 404 13.53 -13.11 -1.10
CA VAL A 404 14.52 -12.57 -0.18
C VAL A 404 15.25 -13.77 0.43
N ASP A 405 16.30 -14.23 -0.24
CA ASP A 405 17.14 -15.27 0.32
C ASP A 405 18.03 -14.66 1.41
N ASP A 406 18.12 -15.31 2.57
CA ASP A 406 19.05 -14.92 3.66
C ASP A 406 20.52 -14.85 3.18
N SER A 407 20.83 -15.55 2.08
CA SER A 407 22.16 -15.61 1.45
C SER A 407 22.40 -14.59 0.34
N ALA A 408 21.39 -13.80 -0.08
CA ALA A 408 21.52 -12.83 -1.18
C ALA A 408 22.30 -11.55 -0.78
N PHE A 409 22.77 -11.44 0.46
CA PHE A 409 23.89 -10.56 0.79
C PHE A 409 25.26 -11.11 0.31
N CYS A 410 25.34 -12.36 -0.18
CA CYS A 410 26.61 -12.99 -0.55
C CYS A 410 26.67 -13.71 -1.91
N SER A 411 25.62 -14.28 -2.53
CA SER A 411 25.82 -14.92 -3.85
C SER A 411 24.57 -15.29 -4.67
N GLY A 412 24.18 -14.44 -5.62
CA GLY A 412 24.15 -14.80 -7.04
C GLY A 412 23.03 -15.66 -7.66
N GLY A 413 21.99 -16.12 -6.94
CA GLY A 413 20.89 -16.89 -7.55
C GLY A 413 19.50 -16.43 -7.09
N MET A 414 18.83 -15.57 -7.86
CA MET A 414 17.45 -15.12 -7.54
C MET A 414 16.42 -15.78 -8.46
N GLN A 415 15.41 -16.44 -7.88
CA GLN A 415 14.14 -16.71 -8.57
C GLN A 415 13.33 -15.41 -8.61
N SER A 416 13.01 -14.93 -9.81
CA SER A 416 12.23 -13.70 -10.01
C SER A 416 11.08 -13.91 -11.00
N GLY A 417 9.87 -13.48 -10.63
CA GLY A 417 8.73 -13.35 -11.54
C GLY A 417 8.50 -11.88 -11.92
N VAL A 418 8.00 -11.63 -13.14
CA VAL A 418 7.67 -10.31 -13.65
C VAL A 418 6.27 -10.37 -14.27
N LEU A 419 5.37 -9.49 -13.83
CA LEU A 419 4.03 -9.27 -14.40
C LEU A 419 4.00 -7.94 -15.15
#